data_AF-A0A9E6V722-F1
#
_entry.id   AF-A0A9E6V722-F1
#
_cell.length_a   1.000
_cell.length_b   1.000
_cell.length_c   1.000
_cell.angle_alpha   90.00
_cell.angle_beta   90.00
_cell.angle_gamma   90.00
#
_symmetry.space_group_name_H-M   'P 1'
#
loop_
_entity.id
_entity.type
_entity.pdbx_description
1 polymer ?
#
loop_
_entity_poly.entity_id
_entity_poly.type
_entity_poly.pdbx_seq_one_letter_code
_entity_poly.pdbx_strand_id
1 'polypeptide(L)'
;MARERIHPEGTDATYRVQASLKHLVDQGGARKTFRLKPEANKALKQLARFLDASTETEAVETAIICLRDQLQSEVAAKTQRAKKTLLRVVK
;
A
#
# COMPACT_ATOMS: atom_id res chain seq x y z
N MET A 1 17.09 -23.63 -34.77
CA MET A 1 17.94 -22.54 -34.23
C MET A 1 18.04 -22.73 -32.72
N ALA A 2 19.22 -23.06 -32.18
CA ALA A 2 19.42 -23.10 -30.73
C ALA A 2 19.37 -21.66 -30.18
N ARG A 3 18.64 -21.43 -29.09
CA ARG A 3 18.56 -20.11 -28.45
C ARG A 3 19.95 -19.71 -27.94
N GLU A 4 20.33 -18.45 -28.15
CA GLU A 4 21.60 -17.92 -27.66
C GLU A 4 21.70 -18.04 -26.14
N ARG A 5 22.89 -18.41 -25.67
CA ARG A 5 23.17 -18.58 -24.24
C ARG A 5 23.32 -17.18 -23.63
N ILE A 6 22.32 -16.79 -22.83
CA ILE A 6 22.21 -15.45 -22.22
C ILE A 6 23.27 -15.21 -21.12
N HIS A 7 23.90 -16.27 -20.60
CA HIS A 7 24.84 -16.19 -19.49
C HIS A 7 26.20 -16.86 -19.83
N PRO A 8 27.31 -16.27 -19.36
CA PRO A 8 28.67 -16.77 -19.62
C PRO A 8 28.92 -18.16 -19.03
N GLU A 9 29.85 -18.90 -19.63
CA GLU A 9 30.24 -20.24 -19.15
C GLU A 9 30.81 -20.18 -17.72
N GLY A 10 30.47 -21.17 -16.89
CA GLY A 10 30.90 -21.23 -15.48
C GLY A 10 29.98 -20.54 -14.47
N THR A 11 28.91 -19.86 -14.90
CA THR A 11 27.90 -19.34 -13.97
C THR A 11 27.01 -20.45 -13.41
N ASP A 12 26.90 -20.53 -12.08
CA ASP A 12 26.01 -21.46 -11.39
C ASP A 12 24.53 -21.15 -11.71
N ALA A 13 23.67 -22.17 -11.71
CA ALA A 13 22.24 -22.05 -11.95
C ALA A 13 21.60 -21.03 -10.98
N THR A 14 22.03 -21.01 -9.73
CA THR A 14 21.59 -20.07 -8.70
C THR A 14 21.88 -18.62 -9.08
N TYR A 15 23.09 -18.36 -9.55
CA TYR A 15 23.52 -17.02 -9.96
C TYR A 15 22.70 -16.52 -11.16
N ARG A 16 22.38 -17.41 -12.11
CA ARG A 16 21.57 -17.07 -13.29
C ARG A 16 20.13 -16.70 -12.91
N VAL A 17 19.54 -17.41 -11.95
CA VAL A 17 18.21 -17.11 -11.43
C VAL A 17 18.21 -15.76 -10.72
N GLN A 18 19.22 -15.48 -9.89
CA GLN A 18 19.34 -14.20 -9.19
C GLN A 18 19.55 -13.02 -10.14
N ALA A 19 20.42 -13.17 -11.15
CA ALA A 19 20.65 -12.15 -12.16
C ALA A 19 19.39 -11.89 -13.01
N SER A 20 18.67 -12.95 -13.40
CA SER A 20 17.42 -12.84 -14.16
C SER A 20 16.31 -12.18 -13.34
N LEU A 21 16.21 -12.53 -12.05
CA LEU A 21 15.24 -11.93 -11.14
C LEU A 21 15.57 -10.44 -10.89
N LYS A 22 16.84 -10.09 -10.71
CA LYS A 22 17.28 -8.70 -10.60
C LYS A 22 16.93 -7.90 -11.85
N HIS A 23 17.22 -8.44 -13.03
CA HIS A 23 16.86 -7.81 -14.30
C HIS A 23 15.34 -7.66 -14.46
N LEU A 24 14.55 -8.66 -14.06
CA LEU A 24 13.08 -8.57 -14.03
C LEU A 24 12.58 -7.53 -13.02
N VAL A 25 13.24 -7.34 -11.88
CA VAL A 25 12.94 -6.28 -10.92
C VAL A 25 13.26 -4.91 -11.51
N ASP A 26 14.43 -4.74 -12.13
CA ASP A 26 14.87 -3.49 -12.75
C ASP A 26 13.97 -3.09 -13.93
N GLN A 27 13.42 -4.07 -14.66
CA GLN A 27 12.42 -3.89 -15.71
C GLN A 27 10.97 -3.76 -15.18
N GLY A 28 10.76 -3.77 -13.86
CA GLY A 28 9.45 -3.60 -13.23
C GLY A 28 8.51 -4.81 -13.35
N GLY A 29 9.02 -5.97 -13.74
CA GLY A 29 8.25 -7.21 -13.95
C GLY A 29 8.03 -8.06 -12.69
N ALA A 30 8.84 -7.90 -11.65
CA ALA A 30 8.85 -8.81 -10.49
C ALA A 30 8.09 -8.32 -9.25
N ARG A 31 7.06 -7.50 -9.42
CA ARG A 31 6.07 -7.32 -8.35
C ARG A 31 4.68 -7.34 -8.97
N LYS A 32 3.76 -8.11 -8.36
CA LYS A 32 2.32 -7.79 -8.36
C LYS A 32 2.15 -6.42 -7.66
N THR A 33 2.74 -5.38 -8.22
CA THR A 33 2.53 -4.01 -7.82
C THR A 33 1.16 -3.68 -8.36
N PHE A 34 0.24 -3.31 -7.46
CA PHE A 34 -0.89 -2.50 -7.86
C PHE A 34 -0.30 -1.36 -8.70
N ARG A 35 -0.59 -1.34 -10.01
CA ARG A 35 -0.25 -0.21 -10.85
C ARG A 35 -1.17 0.92 -10.42
N LEU A 36 -0.76 1.62 -9.36
CA LEU A 36 -1.42 2.83 -8.92
C LEU A 36 -1.39 3.81 -10.09
N LYS A 37 -2.51 4.50 -10.33
CA LYS A 37 -2.51 5.66 -11.21
C LYS A 37 -1.44 6.64 -10.70
N PRO A 38 -0.80 7.44 -11.59
CA PRO A 38 0.26 8.36 -11.18
C PRO A 38 -0.12 9.27 -10.00
N GLU A 39 -1.36 9.75 -9.98
CA GLU A 39 -1.92 10.56 -8.89
C GLU A 39 -1.97 9.80 -7.55
N ALA A 40 -2.42 8.54 -7.58
CA ALA A 40 -2.51 7.69 -6.39
C ALA A 40 -1.11 7.35 -5.85
N ASN A 41 -0.12 7.13 -6.72
CA ASN A 41 1.27 6.93 -6.30
C ASN A 41 1.86 8.20 -5.66
N LYS A 42 1.56 9.37 -6.23
CA LYS A 42 1.98 10.66 -5.64
C LYS A 42 1.35 10.87 -4.26
N ALA A 43 0.06 10.58 -4.12
CA ALA A 43 -0.65 10.65 -2.85
C ALA A 43 -0.05 9.67 -1.81
N LEU A 44 0.25 8.43 -2.19
CA LEU A 44 0.88 7.44 -1.31
C LEU A 44 2.25 7.91 -0.81
N LYS A 45 3.09 8.46 -1.70
CA LYS A 45 4.40 9.01 -1.30
C LYS A 45 4.29 10.21 -0.35
N GLN A 46 3.28 11.06 -0.56
CA GLN A 46 3.00 12.17 0.35
C GLN A 46 2.48 11.67 1.70
N LEU A 47 1.59 10.69 1.69
CA LEU A 47 1.04 10.05 2.88
C LEU A 47 2.14 9.41 3.74
N ALA A 48 3.05 8.65 3.12
CA ALA A 48 4.18 8.05 3.83
C ALA A 48 5.07 9.10 4.52
N ARG A 49 5.29 10.26 3.87
CA ARG A 49 6.01 11.38 4.49
C ARG A 49 5.23 12.04 5.63
N PHE A 50 3.92 12.21 5.47
CA PHE A 50 3.08 12.84 6.51
C PHE A 50 2.95 11.97 7.76
N LEU A 51 2.92 10.66 7.58
CA LEU A 51 2.84 9.69 8.67
C LEU A 51 4.20 9.27 9.22
N ASP A 52 5.29 9.81 8.68
CA ASP A 52 6.68 9.41 8.98
C ASP A 52 6.88 7.88 8.93
N ALA A 53 6.23 7.23 7.96
CA ALA A 53 6.24 5.79 7.81
C ALA A 53 7.49 5.32 7.06
N SER A 54 8.09 4.22 7.51
CA SER A 54 9.30 3.65 6.91
C SER A 54 8.99 2.91 5.61
N THR A 55 7.76 2.42 5.45
CA THR A 55 7.32 1.72 4.24
C THR A 55 5.96 2.20 3.74
N GLU A 56 5.72 2.06 2.43
CA GLU A 56 4.41 2.35 1.82
C GLU A 56 3.29 1.50 2.44
N THR A 57 3.59 0.25 2.79
CA THR A 57 2.64 -0.66 3.44
C THR A 57 2.20 -0.14 4.80
N GLU A 58 3.17 0.25 5.63
CA GLU A 58 2.92 0.82 6.96
C GLU A 58 2.06 2.08 6.87
N ALA A 59 2.39 2.99 5.94
CA ALA A 59 1.59 4.21 5.72
C ALA A 59 0.12 3.90 5.40
N VAL A 60 -0.12 2.86 4.58
CA VAL A 60 -1.47 2.44 4.19
C VAL A 60 -2.20 1.79 5.37
N GLU A 61 -1.55 0.90 6.11
CA GLU A 61 -2.14 0.25 7.29
C GLU A 61 -2.54 1.28 8.36
N THR A 62 -1.66 2.22 8.66
CA THR A 62 -1.95 3.32 9.60
C THR A 62 -3.13 4.16 9.11
N ALA A 63 -3.16 4.53 7.82
CA ALA A 63 -4.25 5.32 7.26
C ALA A 63 -5.61 4.59 7.32
N ILE A 64 -5.63 3.27 7.06
CA ILE A 64 -6.84 2.44 7.15
C ILE A 64 -7.36 2.42 8.59
N ILE A 65 -6.47 2.24 9.57
CA ILE A 65 -6.84 2.23 11.00
C ILE A 65 -7.41 3.60 11.41
N CYS A 66 -6.70 4.69 11.09
CA CYS A 66 -7.18 6.04 11.40
C CYS A 66 -8.55 6.33 10.78
N LEU A 67 -8.77 5.95 9.52
CA LEU A 67 -10.04 6.14 8.85
C LEU A 67 -11.17 5.34 9.51
N ARG A 68 -10.91 4.09 9.89
CA ARG A 68 -11.88 3.26 10.62
C ARG A 68 -12.30 3.93 11.93
N ASP A 69 -11.34 4.40 12.70
CA ASP A 69 -11.59 5.00 14.02
C ASP A 69 -12.34 6.33 13.89
N GLN A 70 -12.01 7.15 12.88
CA GLN A 70 -12.76 8.35 12.54
C GLN A 70 -14.22 8.03 12.21
N LEU A 71 -14.47 7.06 11.31
CA LEU A 71 -15.82 6.66 10.93
C LEU A 71 -16.63 6.13 12.14
N GLN A 72 -16.01 5.34 13.02
CA GLN A 72 -16.66 4.88 14.25
C GLN A 72 -17.01 6.04 15.18
N SER A 73 -16.12 7.01 15.33
CA SER A 73 -16.36 8.20 16.16
C SER A 73 -17.50 9.06 15.62
N GLU A 74 -17.61 9.21 14.29
CA GLU A 74 -18.70 9.94 13.65
C GLU A 74 -20.05 9.26 13.84
N VAL A 75 -20.09 7.93 13.70
CA VAL A 75 -21.30 7.15 13.95
C VAL A 75 -21.72 7.32 15.42
N ALA A 76 -20.80 7.16 16.36
CA ALA A 76 -21.08 7.34 17.78
C ALA A 76 -21.58 8.76 18.11
N ALA A 77 -20.97 9.79 17.52
CA ALA A 77 -21.38 11.18 17.69
C ALA A 77 -22.79 11.45 17.14
N LYS A 78 -23.15 10.86 15.98
CA LYS A 78 -24.50 10.92 15.42
C LYS A 78 -25.52 10.26 16.35
N THR A 79 -25.20 9.08 16.90
CA THR A 79 -26.08 8.38 17.85
C THR A 79 -26.28 9.16 19.15
N GLN A 80 -25.22 9.77 19.69
CA GLN A 80 -25.30 10.60 20.90
C GLN A 80 -26.13 11.86 20.69
N ARG A 81 -25.98 12.53 19.54
CA ARG A 81 -26.82 13.69 19.18
C ARG A 81 -28.30 13.32 19.10
N ALA A 82 -28.63 12.18 18.47
CA ALA A 82 -30.01 11.70 18.38
C ALA A 82 -30.64 11.41 19.76
N LYS A 83 -29.89 10.75 20.66
CA LYS A 83 -30.33 10.47 22.04
C LYS A 83 -30.55 11.74 22.86
N LYS A 84 -29.66 12.74 22.72
CA LYS A 84 -29.79 14.04 23.40
C LYS A 84 -31.02 14.82 22.93
N THR A 85 -31.36 14.75 21.64
CA THR A 85 -32.57 15.38 21.09
C THR A 85 -33.84 14.71 21.62
N LEU A 86 -33.90 13.37 21.64
CA LEU A 86 -35.03 12.61 22.21
C LEU A 86 -35.28 12.96 23.69
N LEU A 87 -34.22 13.01 24.50
CA LEU A 87 -34.33 13.37 25.93
C LEU A 87 -34.82 14.80 26.17
N ARG A 88 -34.68 15.70 25.18
CA ARG A 88 -35.12 17.10 25.27
C ARG A 88 -36.58 17.31 24.87
N VAL A 89 -37.15 16.40 24.08
CA VAL A 89 -38.55 16.43 23.63
C VAL A 89 -39.49 15.77 24.64
N VAL A 90 -38.95 14.93 25.54
CA VAL A 90 -39.71 14.21 26.59
C VAL A 90 -39.79 15.02 27.91
N LYS A 91 -39.46 16.32 27.89
CA LYS A 91 -39.68 17.26 29.01
C LYS A 91 -40.66 18.34 28.58
#